data_AF-A0A9E4VGF9-F1
#
_entry.id   AF-A0A9E4VGF9-F1
#
_cell.length_a   1.000
_cell.length_b   1.000
_cell.length_c   1.000
_cell.angle_alpha   90.00
_cell.angle_beta   90.00
_cell.angle_gamma   90.00
#
_symmetry.space_group_name_H-M   'P 1'
#
loop_
_entity.id
_entity.type
_entity.pdbx_description
1 polymer ?
#
loop_
_entity_poly.entity_id
_entity_poly.type
_entity_poly.pdbx_seq_one_letter_code
_entity_poly.pdbx_strand_id
1 'polypeptide(L)'
;EDPYSNFAPATGRLLAWRPPSGMGIRLDSGVAEGLEISAYYDSMLAKLVAWGPDRQAAIGRMLRALASFPVLGVTTNIPFLLRAISHPDFRSGDYDTGFIDKHPELTAAPGPGQLNGAAAEIAGRIWQSGGNNIPRGAGETFRDVAGPWRGLPKTTFP
;
A
#
# COMPACT_ATOMS: atom_id res chain seq x y z
N GLU A 1 -3.30 -7.27 1.10
CA GLU A 1 -3.84 -8.00 2.28
C GLU A 1 -4.51 -7.04 3.24
N ASP A 2 -5.60 -7.47 3.86
CA ASP A 2 -6.29 -6.75 4.93
C ASP A 2 -5.84 -7.26 6.32
N PRO A 3 -5.02 -6.50 7.07
CA PRO A 3 -4.51 -6.93 8.36
C PRO A 3 -5.61 -7.12 9.43
N TYR A 4 -6.80 -6.55 9.23
CA TYR A 4 -7.93 -6.62 10.17
C TYR A 4 -8.88 -7.77 9.86
N SER A 5 -8.74 -8.39 8.68
CA SER A 5 -9.53 -9.52 8.22
C SER A 5 -8.61 -10.72 7.94
N ASN A 6 -7.81 -11.10 8.95
CA ASN A 6 -6.89 -12.25 8.89
C ASN A 6 -5.98 -12.25 7.64
N PHE A 7 -5.48 -11.07 7.25
CA PHE A 7 -4.62 -10.88 6.07
C PHE A 7 -5.24 -11.36 4.76
N ALA A 8 -6.58 -11.37 4.64
CA ALA A 8 -7.25 -11.75 3.42
C ALA A 8 -6.73 -10.93 2.21
N PRO A 9 -6.49 -11.56 1.05
CA PRO A 9 -6.02 -10.85 -0.13
C PRO A 9 -7.08 -9.83 -0.57
N ALA A 10 -6.63 -8.61 -0.87
CA ALA A 10 -7.52 -7.56 -1.36
C ALA A 10 -7.52 -7.57 -2.89
N THR A 11 -8.71 -7.49 -3.48
CA THR A 11 -8.91 -7.35 -4.93
C THR A 11 -9.51 -5.99 -5.26
N GLY A 12 -9.47 -5.63 -6.54
CA GLY A 12 -10.08 -4.41 -7.04
C GLY A 12 -9.11 -3.55 -7.84
N ARG A 13 -9.58 -2.38 -8.26
CA ARG A 13 -8.83 -1.48 -9.12
C ARG A 13 -7.96 -0.53 -8.30
N LEU A 14 -6.69 -0.40 -8.65
CA LEU A 14 -5.82 0.63 -8.09
C LEU A 14 -6.27 2.02 -8.58
N LEU A 15 -6.87 2.80 -7.69
CA LEU A 15 -7.34 4.15 -7.99
C LEU A 15 -6.25 5.20 -7.87
N ALA A 16 -5.30 4.99 -6.96
CA ALA A 16 -4.11 5.82 -6.84
C ALA A 16 -2.88 4.95 -6.54
N TRP A 17 -1.79 5.24 -7.23
CA TRP A 17 -0.47 4.63 -7.01
C TRP A 17 0.62 5.68 -7.10
N ARG A 18 1.17 6.10 -5.94
CA ARG A 18 2.22 7.12 -5.86
C ARG A 18 3.43 6.54 -5.12
N PRO A 19 4.33 5.79 -5.80
CA PRO A 19 5.43 5.11 -5.15
C PRO A 19 6.41 6.11 -4.52
N PRO A 20 6.87 5.88 -3.27
CA PRO A 20 7.87 6.72 -2.64
C PRO A 20 9.21 6.60 -3.36
N SER A 21 9.97 7.68 -3.35
CA SER A 21 11.31 7.76 -3.95
C SER A 21 12.25 8.57 -3.06
N GLY A 22 13.53 8.57 -3.41
CA GLY A 22 14.56 9.35 -2.72
C GLY A 22 15.71 8.51 -2.21
N MET A 23 16.63 9.17 -1.50
CA MET A 23 17.89 8.55 -1.06
C MET A 23 17.64 7.33 -0.16
N GLY A 24 18.18 6.19 -0.57
CA GLY A 24 18.09 4.93 0.17
C GLY A 24 16.69 4.29 0.14
N ILE A 25 15.81 4.70 -0.78
CA ILE A 25 14.52 4.05 -1.03
C ILE A 25 14.55 3.40 -2.41
N ARG A 26 14.17 2.12 -2.47
CA ARG A 26 13.96 1.37 -3.71
C ARG A 26 12.59 0.71 -3.64
N LEU A 27 11.85 0.76 -4.74
CA LEU A 27 10.56 0.10 -4.88
C LEU A 27 10.57 -0.75 -6.14
N ASP A 28 10.34 -2.06 -5.99
CA ASP A 28 10.14 -3.00 -7.08
C ASP A 28 8.64 -3.31 -7.17
N SER A 29 8.01 -3.05 -8.32
CA SER A 29 6.56 -3.22 -8.50
C SER A 29 6.25 -3.86 -9.85
N GLY A 30 5.23 -4.72 -9.88
CA GLY A 30 4.61 -5.23 -11.11
C GLY A 30 3.28 -4.56 -11.45
N VAL A 31 2.83 -3.60 -10.62
CA VAL A 31 1.52 -2.94 -10.75
C VAL A 31 1.65 -1.46 -11.10
N ALA A 32 0.56 -0.90 -11.64
CA ALA A 32 0.43 0.52 -11.99
C ALA A 32 -0.97 1.04 -11.63
N GLU A 33 -1.11 2.36 -11.53
CA GLU A 33 -2.42 3.01 -11.37
C GLU A 33 -3.38 2.59 -12.47
N GLY A 34 -4.63 2.33 -12.09
CA GLY A 34 -5.70 1.88 -12.99
C GLY A 34 -5.73 0.36 -13.23
N LEU A 35 -4.70 -0.39 -12.83
CA LEU A 35 -4.65 -1.86 -12.95
C LEU A 35 -5.67 -2.52 -12.01
N GLU A 36 -6.26 -3.62 -12.47
CA GLU A 36 -7.13 -4.48 -11.67
C GLU A 36 -6.33 -5.59 -11.00
N ILE A 37 -6.46 -5.68 -9.68
CA ILE A 37 -5.83 -6.71 -8.85
C ILE A 37 -6.80 -7.88 -8.71
N SER A 38 -6.43 -9.02 -9.30
CA SER A 38 -7.24 -10.24 -9.31
C SER A 38 -7.04 -11.10 -8.05
N ALA A 39 -7.98 -12.00 -7.76
CA ALA A 39 -7.85 -13.01 -6.70
C ALA A 39 -7.00 -14.24 -7.11
N TYR A 40 -6.60 -14.35 -8.38
CA TYR A 40 -6.01 -15.59 -8.91
C TYR A 40 -4.52 -15.75 -8.61
N TYR A 41 -3.86 -14.68 -8.18
CA TYR A 41 -2.44 -14.64 -7.87
C TYR A 41 -2.22 -14.05 -6.48
N ASP A 42 -0.98 -14.11 -6.01
CA ASP A 42 -0.59 -13.46 -4.77
C ASP A 42 -0.92 -11.95 -4.80
N SER A 43 -1.34 -11.42 -3.65
CA SER A 43 -1.77 -10.03 -3.47
C SER A 43 -0.62 -9.04 -3.30
N MET A 44 0.62 -9.46 -3.62
CA MET A 44 1.81 -8.63 -3.55
C MET A 44 1.77 -7.50 -4.59
N LEU A 45 1.62 -6.26 -4.12
CA LEU A 45 1.63 -5.06 -4.99
C LEU A 45 3.06 -4.62 -5.34
N ALA A 46 3.92 -4.49 -4.33
CA ALA A 46 5.30 -4.06 -4.49
C ALA A 46 6.18 -4.48 -3.32
N LYS A 47 7.49 -4.52 -3.55
CA LYS A 47 8.52 -4.65 -2.54
C LYS A 47 9.17 -3.30 -2.30
N LEU A 48 8.98 -2.73 -1.11
CA LEU A 48 9.64 -1.50 -0.67
C LEU A 48 10.87 -1.84 0.17
N VAL A 49 12.02 -1.31 -0.21
CA VAL A 49 13.30 -1.52 0.48
C VAL A 49 13.86 -0.16 0.89
N ALA A 50 14.24 -0.06 2.17
CA ALA A 50 14.92 1.10 2.72
C ALA A 50 16.33 0.72 3.19
N TRP A 51 17.31 1.56 2.88
CA TRP A 51 18.69 1.41 3.30
C TRP A 51 19.17 2.67 4.01
N GLY A 52 20.08 2.53 4.97
CA GLY A 52 20.74 3.62 5.69
C GLY A 52 22.07 3.17 6.29
N PRO A 53 22.89 4.10 6.80
CA PRO A 53 24.18 3.78 7.43
C PRO A 53 24.03 2.93 8.70
N ASP A 54 22.88 3.03 9.35
CA ASP A 54 22.51 2.22 10.51
C ASP A 54 21.02 1.83 10.44
N ARG A 55 20.64 0.95 11.38
CA ARG A 55 19.28 0.40 11.48
C ARG A 55 18.23 1.48 11.74
N GLN A 56 18.52 2.47 12.58
CA GLN A 56 17.56 3.53 12.91
C GLN A 56 17.34 4.46 11.72
N ALA A 57 18.39 4.77 10.96
CA ALA A 57 18.30 5.53 9.72
C ALA A 57 17.46 4.79 8.66
N ALA A 58 17.67 3.47 8.49
CA ALA A 58 16.88 2.65 7.58
C ALA A 58 15.39 2.60 7.99
N ILE A 59 15.11 2.39 9.28
CA ILE A 59 13.76 2.43 9.85
C ILE A 59 13.09 3.78 9.63
N GLY A 60 13.78 4.89 9.94
CA GLY A 60 13.25 6.22 9.75
C GLY A 60 12.91 6.51 8.28
N ARG A 61 13.73 6.02 7.34
CA ARG A 61 13.46 6.11 5.90
C ARG A 61 12.23 5.26 5.51
N MET A 62 12.15 4.02 6.00
CA MET A 62 11.01 3.13 5.74
C MET A 62 9.69 3.71 6.25
N LEU A 63 9.67 4.21 7.49
CA LEU A 63 8.47 4.81 8.08
C LEU A 63 7.98 6.03 7.30
N ARG A 64 8.90 6.91 6.88
CA ARG A 64 8.55 8.05 6.01
C ARG A 64 8.00 7.59 4.67
N ALA A 65 8.68 6.64 4.02
CA ALA A 65 8.27 6.13 2.73
C ALA A 65 6.87 5.48 2.78
N LEU A 66 6.60 4.65 3.79
CA LEU A 66 5.28 4.04 4.00
C LEU A 66 4.19 5.08 4.31
N ALA A 67 4.48 6.06 5.18
CA ALA A 67 3.52 7.12 5.52
C ALA A 67 3.19 8.03 4.33
N SER A 68 4.13 8.18 3.38
CA SER A 68 3.96 8.97 2.16
C SER A 68 3.63 8.13 0.92
N PHE A 69 3.14 6.90 1.07
CA PHE A 69 2.79 6.02 -0.06
C PHE A 69 1.27 5.90 -0.27
N PRO A 70 0.64 6.84 -1.01
CA PRO A 70 -0.74 6.70 -1.43
C PRO A 70 -0.94 5.45 -2.30
N VAL A 71 -1.70 4.50 -1.74
CA VAL A 71 -2.25 3.34 -2.45
C VAL A 71 -3.75 3.32 -2.16
N LEU A 72 -4.58 3.63 -3.16
CA LEU A 72 -6.03 3.70 -3.01
C LEU A 72 -6.73 2.71 -3.93
N GLY A 73 -7.94 2.30 -3.54
CA GLY A 73 -8.79 1.37 -4.30
C GLY A 73 -8.72 -0.09 -3.85
N VAL A 74 -7.69 -0.45 -3.06
CA VAL A 74 -7.56 -1.77 -2.43
C VAL A 74 -7.06 -1.61 -0.99
N THR A 75 -7.44 -2.53 -0.11
CA THR A 75 -6.89 -2.58 1.25
C THR A 75 -5.43 -3.03 1.23
N THR A 76 -4.58 -2.36 2.00
CA THR A 76 -3.15 -2.68 2.12
C THR A 76 -2.75 -2.99 3.55
N ASN A 77 -1.65 -3.72 3.71
CA ASN A 77 -1.04 -4.00 5.01
C ASN A 77 -0.12 -2.86 5.49
N ILE A 78 -0.07 -1.71 4.81
CA ILE A 78 0.75 -0.55 5.19
C ILE A 78 0.52 -0.11 6.64
N PRO A 79 -0.73 -0.02 7.15
CA PRO A 79 -0.96 0.35 8.55
C PRO A 79 -0.33 -0.64 9.55
N PHE A 80 -0.40 -1.93 9.26
CA PHE A 80 0.25 -2.98 10.05
C PHE A 80 1.78 -2.82 10.00
N LEU A 81 2.36 -2.63 8.82
CA LEU A 81 3.81 -2.43 8.66
C LEU A 81 4.31 -1.20 9.42
N LEU A 82 3.57 -0.08 9.38
CA LEU A 82 3.90 1.12 10.15
C LEU A 82 3.94 0.85 11.65
N ARG A 83 2.96 0.13 12.19
CA ARG A 83 2.91 -0.24 13.62
C ARG A 83 4.06 -1.19 13.98
N ALA A 84 4.23 -2.26 13.21
CA ALA A 84 5.27 -3.26 13.45
C ALA A 84 6.66 -2.64 13.43
N ILE A 85 6.99 -1.82 12.43
CA ILE A 85 8.30 -1.17 12.29
C ILE A 85 8.53 -0.11 13.38
N SER A 86 7.46 0.51 13.89
CA SER A 86 7.53 1.48 14.98
C SER A 86 7.65 0.85 16.36
N HIS A 87 7.34 -0.45 16.51
CA HIS A 87 7.34 -1.14 17.79
C HIS A 87 8.75 -1.16 18.42
N PRO A 88 8.90 -0.89 19.73
CA PRO A 88 10.20 -0.86 20.40
C PRO A 88 11.05 -2.10 20.17
N ASP A 89 10.46 -3.29 20.28
CA ASP A 89 11.16 -4.58 20.10
C ASP A 89 11.63 -4.75 18.65
N PHE A 90 10.78 -4.38 17.67
CA PHE A 90 11.21 -4.32 16.29
C PHE A 90 12.34 -3.31 16.12
N ARG A 91 12.31 -2.15 16.78
CA ARG A 91 13.35 -1.11 16.67
C ARG A 91 14.67 -1.45 17.37
N SER A 92 14.65 -2.22 18.44
CA SER A 92 15.84 -2.69 19.15
C SER A 92 16.49 -3.87 18.43
N GLY A 93 15.70 -4.67 17.69
CA GLY A 93 16.17 -5.93 17.12
C GLY A 93 15.92 -7.13 18.04
N ASP A 94 15.25 -6.93 19.17
CA ASP A 94 14.94 -7.97 20.15
C ASP A 94 13.58 -8.62 19.84
N TYR A 95 13.54 -9.45 18.80
CA TYR A 95 12.33 -10.15 18.39
C TYR A 95 12.67 -11.51 17.76
N ASP A 96 11.68 -12.40 17.74
CA ASP A 96 11.78 -13.72 17.12
C ASP A 96 10.60 -13.96 16.16
N THR A 97 10.49 -15.19 15.66
CA THR A 97 9.42 -15.58 14.74
C THR A 97 8.02 -15.49 15.34
N GLY A 98 7.90 -15.43 16.67
CA GLY A 98 6.62 -15.27 17.38
C GLY A 98 6.26 -13.81 17.67
N PHE A 99 7.01 -12.84 17.14
CA PHE A 99 6.77 -11.40 17.39
C PHE A 99 5.32 -10.99 17.19
N ILE A 100 4.71 -11.31 16.04
CA ILE A 100 3.34 -10.89 15.74
C ILE A 100 2.33 -11.50 16.72
N ASP A 101 2.49 -12.78 17.07
CA ASP A 101 1.60 -13.47 18.00
C ASP A 101 1.68 -12.90 19.43
N LYS A 102 2.86 -12.39 19.82
CA LYS A 102 3.09 -11.71 21.11
C LYS A 102 2.50 -10.30 21.15
N HIS A 103 2.22 -9.70 20.00
CA HIS A 103 1.75 -8.31 19.85
C HIS A 103 0.44 -8.22 19.03
N PRO A 104 -0.67 -8.77 19.55
CA PRO A 104 -1.97 -8.77 18.85
C PRO A 104 -2.51 -7.35 18.56
N GLU A 105 -2.04 -6.33 19.29
CA GLU A 105 -2.37 -4.93 19.03
C GLU A 105 -1.90 -4.44 17.65
N LEU A 106 -0.90 -5.10 17.04
CA LEU A 106 -0.40 -4.72 15.71
C LEU A 106 -1.46 -4.91 14.62
N THR A 107 -2.29 -5.93 14.75
CA THR A 107 -3.34 -6.32 13.80
C THR A 107 -4.74 -5.89 14.24
N ALA A 108 -4.86 -5.17 15.36
CA ALA A 108 -6.15 -4.67 15.83
C ALA A 108 -6.72 -3.59 14.89
N ALA A 109 -8.00 -3.71 14.55
CA ALA A 109 -8.70 -2.69 13.77
C ALA A 109 -8.62 -1.33 14.46
N PRO A 110 -8.37 -0.23 13.72
CA PRO A 110 -8.38 1.11 14.29
C PRO A 110 -9.75 1.41 14.90
N GLY A 111 -9.76 2.05 16.06
CA GLY A 111 -11.00 2.46 16.70
C GLY A 111 -11.73 3.53 15.88
N PRO A 112 -13.05 3.71 16.05
CA PRO A 112 -13.83 4.72 15.31
C PRO A 112 -13.25 6.14 15.40
N GLY A 113 -12.68 6.51 16.55
CA GLY A 113 -12.04 7.82 16.74
C GLY A 113 -10.80 8.05 15.87
N GLN A 114 -10.01 7.00 15.61
CA GLN A 114 -8.84 7.08 14.72
C GLN A 114 -9.24 7.23 13.26
N LEU A 115 -10.30 6.52 12.84
CA LEU A 115 -10.84 6.63 11.48
C LEU A 115 -11.38 8.04 11.21
N ASN A 116 -12.14 8.58 12.16
CA ASN A 116 -12.67 9.94 12.07
C ASN A 116 -11.55 10.99 12.03
N GLY A 117 -10.49 10.81 12.84
CA GLY A 117 -9.32 11.68 12.82
C GLY A 117 -8.59 11.65 11.47
N ALA A 118 -8.34 10.46 10.92
CA ALA A 118 -7.71 10.31 9.62
C ALA A 118 -8.54 10.90 8.48
N ALA A 119 -9.87 10.70 8.50
CA ALA A 119 -10.78 11.30 7.54
C ALA A 119 -10.78 12.83 7.62
N ALA A 120 -10.76 13.40 8.83
CA ALA A 120 -10.67 14.84 9.04
C ALA A 120 -9.33 15.42 8.55
N GLU A 121 -8.21 14.72 8.76
CA GLU A 121 -6.91 15.14 8.24
C GLU A 121 -6.88 15.12 6.71
N ILE A 122 -7.37 14.06 6.07
CA ILE A 122 -7.48 13.96 4.61
C ILE A 122 -8.38 15.08 4.07
N ALA A 123 -9.55 15.30 4.68
CA ALA A 123 -10.46 16.37 4.28
C ALA A 123 -9.83 17.76 4.45
N GLY A 124 -9.11 17.99 5.54
CA GLY A 124 -8.36 19.24 5.78
C GLY A 124 -7.29 19.49 4.72
N ARG A 125 -6.53 18.45 4.34
CA ARG A 125 -5.52 18.53 3.28
C ARG A 125 -6.14 18.80 1.91
N ILE A 126 -7.27 18.16 1.59
CA ILE A 126 -8.02 18.40 0.33
C ILE A 126 -8.51 19.86 0.29
N TRP A 127 -9.07 20.36 1.39
CA TRP A 127 -9.55 21.75 1.47
C TRP A 127 -8.41 22.77 1.31
N GLN A 128 -7.28 22.53 1.96
CA GLN A 128 -6.08 23.38 1.86
C GLN A 128 -5.42 23.33 0.48
N SER A 129 -5.52 22.20 -0.24
CA SER A 129 -4.96 22.06 -1.60
C SER A 129 -5.74 22.80 -2.69
N GLY A 130 -6.83 23.50 -2.34
CA GLY A 130 -7.69 24.22 -3.28
C GLY A 130 -8.59 23.23 -4.05
N GLY A 131 -9.82 23.07 -3.59
CA GLY A 131 -10.80 22.13 -4.14
C GLY A 131 -11.23 22.42 -5.58
N ASN A 132 -10.37 22.14 -6.55
CA ASN A 132 -10.70 22.32 -7.96
C ASN A 132 -10.03 21.28 -8.87
N ASN A 133 -10.37 20.01 -8.69
CA ASN A 133 -10.70 19.07 -9.79
C ASN A 133 -11.09 17.72 -9.17
N ILE A 134 -12.35 17.55 -8.76
CA ILE A 134 -12.92 16.20 -8.66
C ILE A 134 -13.54 15.94 -10.04
N PRO A 135 -13.00 15.03 -10.87
CA PRO A 135 -13.70 14.64 -12.08
C PRO A 135 -15.03 14.02 -11.66
N ARG A 136 -16.14 14.72 -11.91
CA ARG A 136 -17.46 14.08 -11.91
C ARG A 136 -17.39 13.08 -13.05
N GLY A 137 -17.36 11.79 -12.72
CA GLY A 137 -17.40 10.73 -13.72
C GLY A 137 -18.67 10.84 -14.54
N ALA A 138 -18.58 11.55 -15.67
CA ALA A 138 -19.51 11.38 -16.78
C ALA A 138 -19.32 9.96 -17.30
N GLY A 139 -20.42 9.26 -17.54
CA GLY A 139 -20.42 7.93 -18.11
C GLY A 139 -19.75 7.95 -19.47
N GLU A 140 -18.47 7.59 -19.52
CA GLU A 140 -17.78 7.28 -20.77
C GLU A 140 -17.65 5.76 -20.86
N THR A 141 -18.48 5.17 -21.72
CA THR A 141 -18.30 3.82 -22.24
C THR A 141 -16.95 3.77 -22.96
N PHE A 142 -15.90 3.31 -22.28
CA PHE A 142 -14.57 3.25 -22.87
C PHE A 142 -14.29 1.89 -23.51
N ARG A 143 -13.89 1.98 -24.78
CA ARG A 143 -13.49 0.88 -25.65
C ARG A 143 -12.24 0.21 -25.10
N ASP A 144 -12.24 -1.11 -25.23
CA ASP A 144 -11.16 -2.03 -24.92
C ASP A 144 -9.89 -1.62 -25.70
N VAL A 145 -8.94 -0.95 -25.04
CA VAL A 145 -7.66 -0.60 -25.68
C VAL A 145 -6.81 -1.86 -25.65
N ALA A 146 -6.73 -2.53 -26.80
CA ALA A 146 -6.02 -3.80 -26.95
C ALA A 146 -4.53 -3.61 -26.61
N GLY A 147 -4.09 -4.27 -25.54
CA GLY A 147 -2.66 -4.43 -25.27
C GLY A 147 -1.98 -5.26 -26.36
N PRO A 148 -0.65 -5.13 -26.53
CA PRO A 148 0.10 -5.76 -27.63
C PRO A 148 0.11 -7.30 -27.61
N TRP A 149 -0.50 -7.91 -26.60
CA TRP A 149 -0.51 -9.35 -26.35
C TRP A 149 -1.87 -10.01 -26.64
N ARG A 150 -2.86 -9.25 -27.14
CA ARG A 150 -4.19 -9.79 -27.46
C ARG A 150 -4.15 -10.46 -28.83
N GLY A 151 -4.25 -11.80 -28.87
CA GLY A 151 -4.28 -12.59 -30.11
C GLY A 151 -3.19 -13.67 -30.24
N LEU A 152 -2.31 -13.81 -29.25
CA LEU A 152 -1.34 -14.90 -29.25
C LEU A 152 -2.01 -16.22 -28.85
N PRO A 153 -1.80 -17.32 -29.61
CA PRO A 153 -2.31 -18.64 -29.25
C PRO A 153 -1.65 -19.13 -27.95
N LYS A 154 -2.37 -19.96 -27.18
CA LYS A 154 -1.89 -20.54 -25.90
C LYS A 154 -0.67 -21.48 -26.03
N THR A 155 -0.08 -21.59 -27.21
CA THR A 155 1.07 -22.43 -27.54
C THR A 155 2.38 -21.65 -27.70
N THR A 156 2.38 -20.33 -27.45
CA THR A 156 3.55 -19.46 -27.67
C THR A 156 4.64 -19.56 -26.60
N PHE A 157 4.45 -20.33 -25.53
CA PHE A 157 5.49 -20.53 -24.50
C PHE A 157 5.89 -22.01 -24.39
N PRO A 158 7.20 -22.34 -24.48
CA PRO A 158 7.72 -23.68 -24.21
C PRO A 158 7.70 -24.04 -22.72
#